data_AF-A0A2V7JI75-F1
#
_entry.id   AF-A0A2V7JI75-F1
#
_cell.length_a   1.000
_cell.length_b   1.000
_cell.length_c   1.000
_cell.angle_alpha   90.00
_cell.angle_beta   90.00
_cell.angle_gamma   90.00
#
_symmetry.space_group_name_H-M   'P 1'
#
loop_
_entity.id
_entity.type
_entity.pdbx_description
1 polymer ?
#
loop_
_entity_poly.entity_id
_entity_poly.type
_entity_poly.pdbx_seq_one_letter_code
_entity_poly.pdbx_strand_id
1 'polypeptide(L)'
;AKFALVPQVAAQLGAFGFTGGRLTLIAIAEFVSAALFLVRQTRSAGLLLVSAFLGGAIATHLQHGQSVLQPAIVLGLLWLGAWLRHPETLWSVVRT
;
A
#
# COMPACT_ATOMS: atom_id res chain seq x y z
N ALA A 1 -0.83 -5.34 12.09
CA ALA A 1 -2.27 -5.70 12.22
C ALA A 1 -2.62 -7.00 11.48
N LYS A 2 -2.39 -7.10 10.16
CA LYS A 2 -2.77 -8.27 9.36
C LYS A 2 -2.04 -9.57 9.77
N PHE A 3 -0.74 -9.50 10.10
CA PHE A 3 0.02 -10.64 10.65
C PHE A 3 -0.48 -11.13 12.02
N ALA A 4 -1.03 -10.24 12.82
CA ALA A 4 -1.57 -10.58 14.14
C ALA A 4 -3.03 -11.05 14.07
N LEU A 5 -3.60 -11.18 12.87
CA LEU A 5 -5.00 -11.57 12.63
C LEU A 5 -5.98 -10.80 13.52
N VAL A 6 -5.74 -9.48 13.69
CA VAL A 6 -6.58 -8.63 14.52
C VAL A 6 -8.05 -8.81 14.09
N PRO A 7 -8.97 -9.16 15.00
CA PRO A 7 -10.32 -9.62 14.63
C PRO A 7 -11.04 -8.65 13.69
N GLN A 8 -10.95 -7.36 13.97
CA GLN A 8 -11.57 -6.31 13.15
C GLN A 8 -11.04 -6.30 11.70
N VAL A 9 -9.72 -6.43 11.54
CA VAL A 9 -9.06 -6.39 10.22
C VAL A 9 -9.28 -7.70 9.46
N ALA A 10 -9.25 -8.83 10.16
CA ALA A 10 -9.53 -10.13 9.57
C ALA A 10 -11.00 -10.24 9.11
N ALA A 11 -11.95 -9.72 9.89
CA ALA A 11 -13.36 -9.68 9.52
C ALA A 11 -13.61 -8.79 8.29
N GLN A 12 -13.01 -7.60 8.23
CA GLN A 12 -13.12 -6.71 7.08
C GLN A 12 -12.54 -7.34 5.80
N LEU A 13 -11.35 -7.91 5.87
CA LEU A 13 -10.75 -8.61 4.73
C LEU A 13 -11.56 -9.84 4.31
N GLY A 14 -12.13 -10.55 5.28
CA GLY A 14 -13.06 -11.66 5.04
C GLY A 14 -14.31 -11.21 4.28
N ALA A 15 -14.87 -10.03 4.59
CA ALA A 15 -15.99 -9.45 3.87
C ALA A 15 -15.67 -9.11 2.41
N PHE A 16 -14.39 -8.88 2.09
CA PHE A 16 -13.89 -8.72 0.71
C PHE A 16 -13.50 -10.05 0.04
N GLY A 17 -13.76 -11.20 0.67
CA GLY A 17 -13.43 -12.52 0.15
C GLY A 17 -11.97 -12.97 0.38
N PHE A 18 -11.18 -12.18 1.11
CA PHE A 18 -9.82 -12.56 1.50
C PHE A 18 -9.86 -13.33 2.82
N THR A 19 -9.63 -14.64 2.74
CA THR A 19 -9.61 -15.55 3.90
C THR A 19 -8.35 -16.42 3.89
N GLY A 20 -8.01 -17.00 5.04
CA GLY A 20 -6.89 -17.92 5.20
C GLY A 20 -5.54 -17.29 4.80
N GLY A 21 -4.73 -18.04 4.04
CA GLY A 21 -3.38 -17.62 3.63
C GLY A 21 -3.31 -16.33 2.79
N ARG A 22 -4.44 -15.88 2.22
CA ARG A 22 -4.50 -14.61 1.47
C ARG A 22 -4.23 -13.40 2.38
N LEU A 23 -4.64 -13.45 3.66
CA LEU A 23 -4.35 -12.37 4.61
C LEU A 23 -2.85 -12.20 4.79
N THR A 24 -2.12 -13.31 4.90
CA THR A 24 -0.66 -13.31 5.03
C THR A 24 0.00 -12.75 3.79
N LEU A 25 -0.47 -13.11 2.59
CA LEU A 25 0.06 -12.54 1.34
C LEU A 25 -0.15 -11.03 1.25
N ILE A 26 -1.34 -10.55 1.61
CA ILE A 26 -1.63 -9.10 1.67
C ILE A 26 -0.74 -8.42 2.71
N ALA A 27 -0.53 -9.04 3.87
CA ALA A 27 0.35 -8.51 4.91
C ALA A 27 1.81 -8.41 4.46
N ILE A 28 2.30 -9.42 3.73
CA ILE A 28 3.65 -9.42 3.15
C ILE A 28 3.76 -8.33 2.09
N ALA A 29 2.80 -8.22 1.16
CA ALA A 29 2.81 -7.20 0.12
C ALA A 29 2.82 -5.78 0.71
N GLU A 30 1.98 -5.53 1.72
CA GLU A 30 1.95 -4.27 2.46
C GLU A 30 3.30 -3.97 3.11
N PHE A 31 3.87 -4.94 3.82
CA PHE A 31 5.12 -4.80 4.54
C PHE A 31 6.30 -4.54 3.59
N VAL A 32 6.43 -5.32 2.53
CA VAL A 32 7.50 -5.16 1.53
C VAL A 32 7.42 -3.80 0.86
N SER A 33 6.21 -3.38 0.47
CA SER A 33 5.98 -2.06 -0.14
C SER A 33 6.38 -0.93 0.81
N ALA A 34 5.96 -1.01 2.08
CA ALA A 34 6.29 -0.02 3.09
C ALA A 34 7.79 0.01 3.42
N ALA A 35 8.43 -1.15 3.55
CA ALA A 35 9.85 -1.27 3.83
C ALA A 35 10.70 -0.66 2.71
N LEU A 36 10.39 -0.99 1.45
CA LEU A 36 11.08 -0.43 0.29
C LEU A 36 10.88 1.09 0.16
N PHE A 37 9.72 1.62 0.55
CA PHE A 37 9.45 3.05 0.55
C PHE A 37 10.20 3.78 1.68
N LEU A 38 10.39 3.14 2.82
CA LEU A 38 11.14 3.72 3.95
C LEU A 38 12.63 3.87 3.62
N VAL A 39 13.24 2.86 3.01
CA VAL A 39 14.68 2.82 2.68
C VAL A 39 15.01 3.79 1.55
N ARG A 40 15.96 4.71 1.80
CA ARG A 40 16.31 5.79 0.86
C ARG A 40 16.74 5.29 -0.52
N GLN A 41 17.55 4.21 -0.58
CA GLN A 41 18.04 3.67 -1.86
C GLN A 41 16.92 3.06 -2.72
N THR A 42 15.86 2.52 -2.11
CA THR A 42 14.78 1.81 -2.83
C THR A 42 13.49 2.61 -2.90
N ARG A 43 13.48 3.85 -2.40
CA ARG A 43 12.25 4.61 -2.17
C ARG A 43 11.40 4.80 -3.41
N SER A 44 12.02 4.98 -4.59
CA SER A 44 11.27 5.10 -5.86
C SER A 44 10.52 3.80 -6.21
N ALA A 45 11.16 2.63 -6.06
CA ALA A 45 10.53 1.33 -6.22
C ALA A 45 9.47 1.07 -5.14
N GLY A 46 9.73 1.49 -3.91
CA GLY A 46 8.75 1.45 -2.82
C GLY A 46 7.50 2.27 -3.14
N LEU A 47 7.65 3.48 -3.69
CA LEU A 47 6.50 4.32 -4.07
C LEU A 47 5.67 3.65 -5.18
N LEU A 48 6.32 3.02 -6.16
CA LEU A 48 5.65 2.24 -7.19
C LEU A 48 4.81 1.10 -6.57
N LEU A 49 5.42 0.32 -5.68
CA LEU A 49 4.73 -0.82 -5.04
C LEU A 49 3.59 -0.38 -4.13
N VAL A 50 3.78 0.69 -3.33
CA VAL A 50 2.70 1.24 -2.50
C VAL A 50 1.56 1.78 -3.37
N SER A 51 1.88 2.38 -4.53
CA SER A 51 0.86 2.83 -5.48
C SER A 51 0.05 1.67 -6.05
N ALA A 52 0.71 0.58 -6.45
CA ALA A 52 0.03 -0.63 -6.92
C ALA A 52 -0.84 -1.26 -5.82
N PHE A 53 -0.31 -1.35 -4.59
CA PHE A 53 -1.02 -1.91 -3.44
C PHE A 53 -2.27 -1.11 -3.08
N LEU A 54 -2.14 0.22 -2.93
CA LEU A 54 -3.26 1.10 -2.60
C LEU A 54 -4.26 1.23 -3.76
N GLY A 55 -3.79 1.21 -5.01
CA GLY A 55 -4.65 1.13 -6.19
C GLY A 55 -5.53 -0.14 -6.18
N GLY A 56 -4.94 -1.29 -5.84
CA GLY A 56 -5.69 -2.53 -5.64
C GLY A 56 -6.70 -2.45 -4.48
N ALA A 57 -6.34 -1.78 -3.38
CA ALA A 57 -7.25 -1.54 -2.27
C ALA A 57 -8.44 -0.66 -2.68
N ILE A 58 -8.20 0.41 -3.45
CA ILE A 58 -9.26 1.28 -4.00
C ILE A 58 -10.21 0.47 -4.88
N ALA A 59 -9.67 -0.32 -5.82
CA ALA A 59 -10.47 -1.17 -6.70
C ALA A 59 -11.32 -2.17 -5.91
N THR A 60 -10.75 -2.79 -4.88
CA THR A 60 -11.46 -3.72 -4.00
C THR A 60 -12.60 -3.03 -3.24
N HIS A 61 -12.34 -1.85 -2.65
CA HIS A 61 -13.37 -1.08 -1.95
C HIS A 61 -14.51 -0.69 -2.89
N LEU A 62 -14.17 -0.21 -4.10
CA LEU A 62 -15.14 0.18 -5.11
C LEU A 62 -16.00 -1.02 -5.56
N GLN A 63 -15.38 -2.18 -5.79
CA GLN A 63 -16.08 -3.41 -6.17
C GLN A 63 -17.11 -3.87 -5.12
N HIS A 64 -16.87 -3.57 -3.85
CA HIS A 64 -17.75 -3.94 -2.74
C HIS A 64 -18.64 -2.79 -2.24
N GLY A 65 -18.74 -1.69 -2.99
CA GLY A 65 -19.56 -0.53 -2.63
C GLY A 65 -19.12 0.17 -1.34
N GLN A 66 -17.86 0.01 -0.94
CA GLN A 66 -17.28 0.65 0.25
C GLN A 66 -16.62 1.98 -0.11
N SER A 67 -16.45 2.84 0.90
CA SER A 67 -15.76 4.12 0.73
C SER A 67 -14.30 3.92 0.30
N VAL A 68 -13.90 4.61 -0.76
CA VAL A 68 -12.52 4.63 -1.29
C VAL A 68 -11.65 5.73 -0.67
N LEU A 69 -12.24 6.59 0.18
CA LEU A 69 -11.56 7.79 0.69
C LEU A 69 -10.30 7.45 1.47
N GLN A 70 -10.36 6.44 2.35
CA GLN A 70 -9.22 6.08 3.18
C GLN A 70 -7.99 5.68 2.34
N PRO A 71 -8.04 4.66 1.44
CA PRO A 71 -6.86 4.31 0.65
C PRO A 71 -6.46 5.41 -0.36
N ALA A 72 -7.41 6.19 -0.89
CA ALA A 72 -7.11 7.29 -1.79
C ALA A 72 -6.37 8.45 -1.11
N ILE A 73 -6.80 8.86 0.10
CA ILE A 73 -6.14 9.91 0.87
C ILE A 73 -4.73 9.47 1.25
N VAL A 74 -4.56 8.24 1.74
CA VAL A 74 -3.22 7.71 2.07
C VAL A 74 -2.32 7.72 0.85
N LEU A 75 -2.80 7.26 -0.30
CA LEU A 75 -2.03 7.29 -1.54
C LEU A 75 -1.65 8.72 -1.96
N GLY A 76 -2.60 9.65 -1.90
CA GLY A 76 -2.37 11.05 -2.22
C GLY A 76 -1.32 11.71 -1.30
N LEU A 77 -1.38 11.45 0.00
CA LEU A 77 -0.39 11.97 0.96
C LEU A 77 1.01 11.40 0.72
N LEU A 78 1.11 10.12 0.36
CA LEU A 78 2.40 9.50 0.05
C LEU A 78 3.03 10.08 -1.22
N TRP A 79 2.22 10.28 -2.26
CA TRP A 79 2.67 10.95 -3.48
C TRP A 79 3.07 12.40 -3.23
N LEU A 80 2.26 13.16 -2.49
CA LEU A 80 2.58 14.54 -2.12
C LEU A 80 3.89 14.60 -1.33
N GLY A 81 4.06 13.74 -0.32
CA GLY A 81 5.27 13.68 0.48
C GLY A 81 6.51 13.24 -0.31
N ALA A 82 6.35 12.35 -1.30
CA ALA A 82 7.42 11.97 -2.21
C ALA A 82 7.80 13.12 -3.15
N TRP A 83 6.80 13.75 -3.79
CA TRP A 83 6.96 14.87 -4.70
C TRP A 83 7.67 16.06 -4.05
N LEU A 84 7.28 16.42 -2.82
CA LEU A 84 7.91 17.51 -2.07
C LEU A 84 9.38 17.26 -1.74
N ARG A 85 9.83 16.00 -1.68
CA ARG A 85 11.24 15.65 -1.42
C ARG A 85 12.03 15.42 -2.70
N HIS A 86 11.40 14.85 -3.71
CA HIS A 86 11.99 14.38 -4.95
C HIS A 86 11.00 14.62 -6.10
N PRO A 87 11.03 15.79 -6.73
CA PRO A 87 10.11 16.12 -7.82
C PRO A 87 10.42 15.34 -9.11
N GLU A 88 11.65 14.85 -9.27
CA GLU A 88 12.03 13.97 -10.38
C GLU A 88 11.60 12.51 -10.17
N THR A 89 11.24 11.82 -11.26
CA THR A 89 10.92 10.39 -11.25
C THR A 89 12.19 9.53 -11.15
N LEU A 90 12.10 8.35 -10.52
CA LEU A 90 13.21 7.38 -10.37
C LEU A 90 14.47 7.92 -9.65
N TRP A 91 14.31 8.93 -8.79
CA TRP A 91 15.40 9.62 -8.11
C TRP A 91 16.36 8.72 -7.30
N SER A 92 15.91 7.55 -6.84
CA SER A 92 16.73 6.66 -6.01
C SER A 92 17.62 5.71 -6.83
N VAL A 93 17.38 5.59 -8.14
CA VAL A 93 18.20 4.79 -9.07
C VAL A 93 19.26 5.66 -9.75
N VAL A 94 18.94 6.93 -10.01
CA VAL A 94 19.80 7.86 -10.76
C VAL A 94 20.93 8.47 -9.90
N ARG A 95 20.79 8.44 -8.57
CA ARG A 95 21.74 9.07 -7.62
C ARG A 95 22.59 8.09 -6.80
N THR A 96 22.63 6.82 -7.19
CA THR A 96 23.61 5.83 -6.68
C THR A 96 24.83 5.80 -7.59
#